data_AF-A0A0K0QQY2-F1
#
_entry.id   AF-A0A0K0QQY2-F1
#
_cell.length_a   1.000
_cell.length_b   1.000
_cell.length_c   1.000
_cell.angle_alpha   90.00
_cell.angle_beta   90.00
_cell.angle_gamma   90.00
#
_symmetry.space_group_name_H-M   'P 1'
#
loop_
_entity.id
_entity.type
_entity.pdbx_description
1 polymer ?
#
loop_
_entity_poly.entity_id
_entity_poly.type
_entity_poly.pdbx_seq_one_letter_code
_entity_poly.pdbx_strand_id
1 'polypeptide(L)'
;MSGGRIKVRFLFTRSDDHSHDGGAGTNNNDTDSAWIDVLTPWAGEGYGARFLPRIGEIVVIDFFNGDIDRPFVMGRIHEAQRQPTKFDNKGKLPDTKKLSGIRSKEVSGGGFGQLRFDDTPGQISTQLQSSHGASQLNLGKLSHPKDKAESEDRGEGFELRTDQWGALRAGQGLLVSTHKQDNAKGDHLDAEVAKKQLEGSQTNSKALSDIAKNQKTDEIESIEQLKDFASQIQQQIAKFEKALLLLSSPDGIALSSSEDIHISADAQINQIAGDSINISTQKNVIAHAQNRLSLFAAQSGLKAVAAQGKVEIQAQSDALDVLANKGITISSTEDCIEISSPKEIVITGASSQITLNGSGIFPKTGGKFQVNAGQHVFQGGASASVQSSLPPPPKRVQGVLELFHEYAHGEFVKGGSYRVVDNFGKEVTGKLDDKGFAKVSGLATGAVKVFFESDHRDPWDTASDFKRPVEWPNKNDADSEQSDSLIAQMSKTAQSKLGELSKQLTNPTNIMKNIQTAQSIKSEGAKALMPMLKTQAQGLVTDQVKSFLPISEAGQKIGNSIELTSIQKMNDFNKSGSIDGNSLVNNTLHQYLQSPFKKNS
;
A
#
# COMPACT_ATOMS: atom_id res chain seq x y z
N MET A 1 -27.79 -9.78 42.19
CA MET A 1 -27.34 -11.19 42.14
C MET A 1 -25.93 -11.25 42.71
N SER A 2 -25.63 -12.19 43.59
CA SER A 2 -24.29 -12.37 44.17
C SER A 2 -23.82 -13.80 43.92
N GLY A 3 -22.56 -14.02 43.50
CA GLY A 3 -21.96 -15.36 43.37
C GLY A 3 -22.57 -16.34 42.35
N GLY A 4 -23.65 -15.97 41.64
CA GLY A 4 -24.47 -16.91 40.87
C GLY A 4 -25.75 -17.38 41.59
N ARG A 5 -25.99 -16.86 42.80
CA ARG A 5 -27.20 -17.12 43.60
C ARG A 5 -28.37 -16.26 43.17
N ILE A 6 -29.58 -16.73 43.44
CA ILE A 6 -30.84 -15.98 43.32
C ILE A 6 -31.59 -15.92 44.66
N LYS A 7 -32.50 -14.97 44.80
CA LYS A 7 -33.57 -15.02 45.82
C LYS A 7 -34.82 -15.63 45.19
N VAL A 8 -35.64 -16.31 46.00
CA VAL A 8 -36.89 -16.95 45.53
C VAL A 8 -38.04 -16.58 46.46
N ARG A 9 -39.20 -16.24 45.90
CA ARG A 9 -40.44 -16.13 46.68
C ARG A 9 -41.13 -17.48 46.65
N PHE A 10 -41.19 -18.15 47.81
CA PHE A 10 -41.88 -19.42 47.94
C PHE A 10 -43.39 -19.24 47.68
N LEU A 11 -44.06 -20.31 47.27
CA LEU A 11 -45.52 -20.26 47.04
C LEU A 11 -46.24 -19.95 48.35
N PHE A 12 -45.82 -20.58 49.44
CA PHE A 12 -46.37 -20.40 50.78
C PHE A 12 -45.96 -19.07 51.47
N THR A 13 -45.30 -18.11 50.80
CA THR A 13 -45.04 -16.76 51.37
C THR A 13 -45.75 -15.64 50.62
N ARG A 14 -46.81 -15.97 49.87
CA ARG A 14 -47.69 -14.99 49.21
C ARG A 14 -48.72 -14.46 50.21
N SER A 15 -48.87 -13.14 50.28
CA SER A 15 -49.82 -12.50 51.20
C SER A 15 -51.29 -12.83 50.91
N ASP A 16 -51.62 -13.18 49.65
CA ASP A 16 -52.96 -13.67 49.27
C ASP A 16 -53.34 -14.94 50.07
N ASP A 17 -52.40 -15.88 50.14
CA ASP A 17 -52.57 -17.19 50.81
C ASP A 17 -52.53 -17.04 52.36
N HIS A 18 -51.93 -15.96 52.89
CA HIS A 18 -51.81 -15.63 54.33
C HIS A 18 -52.83 -14.61 54.84
N SER A 19 -53.82 -14.26 54.03
CA SER A 19 -54.94 -13.38 54.40
C SER A 19 -55.71 -13.85 55.65
N HIS A 20 -55.62 -15.13 56.00
CA HIS A 20 -56.28 -15.74 57.16
C HIS A 20 -55.56 -15.53 58.50
N ASP A 21 -54.25 -15.25 58.51
CA ASP A 21 -53.43 -15.01 59.72
C ASP A 21 -52.84 -13.58 59.72
N GLY A 22 -53.63 -12.62 59.23
CA GLY A 22 -53.25 -11.20 59.19
C GLY A 22 -52.02 -10.87 58.33
N GLY A 23 -51.60 -11.78 57.44
CA GLY A 23 -50.38 -11.67 56.65
C GLY A 23 -49.09 -12.09 57.37
N ALA A 24 -49.18 -12.70 58.56
CA ALA A 24 -48.03 -13.20 59.32
C ALA A 24 -47.14 -14.11 58.45
N GLY A 25 -45.82 -13.96 58.58
CA GLY A 25 -44.87 -14.71 57.74
C GLY A 25 -44.76 -14.25 56.28
N THR A 26 -45.46 -13.19 55.86
CA THR A 26 -45.29 -12.59 54.53
C THR A 26 -44.91 -11.11 54.63
N ASN A 27 -43.70 -10.74 54.19
CA ASN A 27 -43.29 -9.33 54.13
C ASN A 27 -43.12 -8.81 52.68
N ASN A 28 -43.22 -9.71 51.69
CA ASN A 28 -43.15 -9.49 50.25
C ASN A 28 -41.99 -8.57 49.81
N ASN A 29 -40.87 -8.65 50.52
CA ASN A 29 -39.67 -7.88 50.23
C ASN A 29 -38.42 -8.76 50.28
N ASP A 30 -37.26 -8.13 50.11
CA ASP A 30 -35.98 -8.81 49.96
C ASP A 30 -35.52 -9.60 51.21
N THR A 31 -36.22 -9.53 52.35
CA THR A 31 -35.94 -10.38 53.53
C THR A 31 -36.69 -11.71 53.58
N ASP A 32 -37.70 -11.95 52.73
CA ASP A 32 -38.42 -13.24 52.64
C ASP A 32 -37.56 -14.42 52.15
N SER A 33 -36.31 -14.19 51.71
CA SER A 33 -35.49 -15.22 51.07
C SER A 33 -33.98 -14.97 51.16
N ALA A 34 -33.23 -16.03 51.47
CA ALA A 34 -31.78 -16.06 51.38
C ALA A 34 -31.29 -16.06 49.92
N TRP A 35 -29.98 -15.85 49.72
CA TRP A 35 -29.34 -16.08 48.43
C TRP A 35 -29.06 -17.57 48.24
N ILE A 36 -29.89 -18.25 47.44
CA ILE A 36 -29.85 -19.69 47.17
C ILE A 36 -28.96 -19.99 45.95
N ASP A 37 -28.09 -21.00 46.07
CA ASP A 37 -27.23 -21.46 44.96
C ASP A 37 -28.03 -22.14 43.84
N VAL A 38 -27.59 -21.94 42.60
CA VAL A 38 -28.24 -22.50 41.40
C VAL A 38 -27.42 -23.65 40.86
N LEU A 39 -28.01 -24.85 40.81
CA LEU A 39 -27.43 -26.00 40.14
C LEU A 39 -27.32 -25.68 38.64
N THR A 40 -26.11 -25.81 38.09
CA THR A 40 -25.88 -25.71 36.65
C THR A 40 -25.49 -27.08 36.08
N PRO A 41 -25.78 -27.38 34.80
CA PRO A 41 -25.43 -28.68 34.20
C PRO A 41 -23.92 -28.96 34.14
N TRP A 42 -23.09 -27.92 34.30
CA TRP A 42 -21.64 -28.02 34.40
C TRP A 42 -21.14 -26.82 35.22
N ALA A 43 -20.41 -27.08 36.30
CA ALA A 43 -19.86 -26.07 37.20
C ALA A 43 -18.37 -26.33 37.44
N GLY A 44 -17.59 -25.26 37.55
CA GLY A 44 -16.17 -25.29 37.85
C GLY A 44 -15.63 -23.90 38.16
N GLU A 45 -14.37 -23.82 38.59
CA GLU A 45 -13.73 -22.54 38.91
C GLU A 45 -13.43 -21.77 37.61
N GLY A 46 -14.30 -20.82 37.27
CA GLY A 46 -14.20 -20.00 36.06
C GLY A 46 -14.75 -20.63 34.77
N TYR A 47 -15.13 -21.91 34.77
CA TYR A 47 -15.66 -22.62 33.61
C TYR A 47 -17.01 -23.31 33.88
N GLY A 48 -17.69 -23.75 32.82
CA GLY A 48 -18.99 -24.43 32.88
C GLY A 48 -20.13 -23.65 32.21
N ALA A 49 -21.37 -24.08 32.48
CA ALA A 49 -22.59 -23.47 31.94
C ALA A 49 -23.25 -22.55 32.97
N ARG A 50 -23.74 -21.37 32.55
CA ARG A 50 -24.39 -20.39 33.44
C ARG A 50 -25.70 -19.85 32.85
N PHE A 51 -26.82 -20.42 33.28
CA PHE A 51 -28.17 -20.03 32.85
C PHE A 51 -29.06 -19.65 34.05
N LEU A 52 -28.70 -18.57 34.75
CA LEU A 52 -29.43 -18.13 35.94
C LEU A 52 -30.92 -17.85 35.64
N PRO A 53 -31.84 -18.29 36.51
CA PRO A 53 -33.25 -17.93 36.43
C PRO A 53 -33.48 -16.41 36.50
N ARG A 54 -34.54 -15.95 35.85
CA ARG A 54 -34.94 -14.53 35.81
C ARG A 54 -36.13 -14.25 36.73
N ILE A 55 -36.30 -12.99 37.12
CA ILE A 55 -37.47 -12.53 37.88
C ILE A 55 -38.74 -12.93 37.13
N GLY A 56 -39.64 -13.67 37.79
CA GLY A 56 -40.88 -14.19 37.21
C GLY A 56 -40.80 -15.58 36.56
N GLU A 57 -39.63 -16.22 36.50
CA GLU A 57 -39.50 -17.64 36.17
C GLU A 57 -39.84 -18.51 37.41
N ILE A 58 -40.44 -19.70 37.21
CA ILE A 58 -40.61 -20.68 38.31
C ILE A 58 -39.37 -21.58 38.33
N VAL A 59 -38.87 -21.81 39.55
CA VAL A 59 -37.74 -22.68 39.87
C VAL A 59 -38.19 -23.83 40.75
N VAL A 60 -37.53 -24.97 40.62
CA VAL A 60 -37.65 -26.09 41.56
C VAL A 60 -36.56 -25.93 42.62
N ILE A 61 -36.94 -25.97 43.90
CA ILE A 61 -36.01 -26.05 45.03
C ILE A 61 -35.91 -27.51 45.47
N ASP A 62 -34.68 -27.93 45.73
CA ASP A 62 -34.34 -29.20 46.36
C ASP A 62 -33.33 -28.93 47.50
N PHE A 63 -33.08 -29.89 48.37
CA PHE A 63 -32.38 -29.70 49.65
C PHE A 63 -31.26 -30.74 49.81
N PHE A 64 -30.04 -30.30 50.11
CA PHE A 64 -28.90 -31.21 50.21
C PHE A 64 -29.12 -32.26 51.32
N ASN A 65 -29.25 -33.54 50.94
CA ASN A 65 -29.62 -34.64 51.85
C ASN A 65 -30.97 -34.45 52.58
N GLY A 66 -31.87 -33.61 52.06
CA GLY A 66 -33.13 -33.25 52.72
C GLY A 66 -32.98 -32.20 53.84
N ASP A 67 -31.80 -31.59 54.00
CA ASP A 67 -31.53 -30.54 54.98
C ASP A 67 -32.19 -29.20 54.57
N ILE A 68 -33.24 -28.81 55.30
CA ILE A 68 -34.04 -27.62 54.99
C ILE A 68 -33.24 -26.30 55.08
N ASP A 69 -32.16 -26.27 55.87
CA ASP A 69 -31.27 -25.11 55.98
C ASP A 69 -30.30 -25.01 54.80
N ARG A 70 -30.29 -26.00 53.89
CA ARG A 70 -29.40 -26.09 52.73
C ARG A 70 -30.16 -26.27 51.40
N PRO A 71 -31.06 -25.33 51.03
CA PRO A 71 -31.72 -25.33 49.74
C PRO A 71 -30.74 -25.06 48.58
N PHE A 72 -31.06 -25.61 47.42
CA PHE A 72 -30.50 -25.20 46.13
C PHE A 72 -31.59 -25.17 45.05
N VAL A 73 -31.41 -24.35 44.02
CA VAL A 73 -32.28 -24.35 42.85
C VAL A 73 -31.85 -25.51 41.94
N MET A 74 -32.66 -26.56 41.87
CA MET A 74 -32.44 -27.73 41.03
C MET A 74 -32.61 -27.41 39.54
N GLY A 75 -33.54 -26.51 39.20
CA GLY A 75 -33.85 -26.18 37.81
C GLY A 75 -35.06 -25.25 37.64
N ARG A 76 -35.65 -25.27 36.44
CA ARG A 76 -36.84 -24.49 36.05
C ARG A 76 -37.85 -25.37 35.34
N ILE A 77 -39.13 -25.04 35.45
CA ILE A 77 -40.23 -25.81 34.83
C ILE A 77 -41.17 -24.91 34.02
N HIS A 78 -41.61 -25.41 32.86
CA HIS A 78 -42.61 -24.77 32.00
C HIS A 78 -44.01 -25.14 32.48
N GLU A 79 -44.48 -24.46 33.54
CA GLU A 79 -45.78 -24.73 34.15
C GLU A 79 -46.87 -23.73 33.70
N ALA A 80 -48.11 -24.23 33.66
CA ALA A 80 -49.34 -23.51 33.34
C ALA A 80 -49.26 -22.70 32.04
N GLN A 81 -49.26 -21.37 32.12
CA GLN A 81 -49.30 -20.49 30.94
C GLN A 81 -47.95 -20.40 30.19
N ARG A 82 -46.86 -20.96 30.74
CA ARG A 82 -45.53 -20.90 30.12
C ARG A 82 -45.35 -22.01 29.08
N GLN A 83 -45.37 -21.64 27.80
CA GLN A 83 -45.08 -22.56 26.70
C GLN A 83 -43.61 -23.02 26.71
N PRO A 84 -43.30 -24.25 26.23
CA PRO A 84 -41.93 -24.71 26.01
C PRO A 84 -41.12 -23.86 25.02
N THR A 85 -39.81 -24.08 24.97
CA THR A 85 -38.87 -23.37 24.08
C THR A 85 -39.28 -23.46 22.61
N LYS A 86 -39.42 -22.31 21.96
CA LYS A 86 -39.73 -22.20 20.53
C LYS A 86 -38.45 -22.08 19.73
N PHE A 87 -38.01 -23.16 19.10
CA PHE A 87 -36.86 -23.16 18.17
C PHE A 87 -37.22 -22.67 16.75
N ASP A 88 -38.51 -22.48 16.50
CA ASP A 88 -39.04 -21.84 15.31
C ASP A 88 -40.01 -20.72 15.72
N ASN A 89 -40.14 -19.67 14.90
CA ASN A 89 -41.02 -18.55 15.18
C ASN A 89 -42.47 -18.82 14.72
N LYS A 90 -42.69 -19.70 13.73
CA LYS A 90 -44.03 -20.13 13.32
C LYS A 90 -44.50 -21.36 14.11
N GLY A 91 -43.58 -22.28 14.37
CA GLY A 91 -43.88 -23.64 14.79
C GLY A 91 -44.38 -23.80 16.22
N LYS A 92 -45.04 -24.94 16.45
CA LYS A 92 -45.64 -25.34 17.72
C LYS A 92 -45.40 -26.84 17.94
N LEU A 93 -45.51 -27.29 19.19
CA LEU A 93 -45.65 -28.72 19.48
C LEU A 93 -47.09 -29.16 19.14
N PRO A 94 -47.30 -30.39 18.62
CA PRO A 94 -46.32 -31.47 18.48
C PRO A 94 -45.48 -31.42 17.20
N ASP A 95 -45.76 -30.53 16.24
CA ASP A 95 -45.10 -30.50 14.94
C ASP A 95 -43.57 -30.31 15.03
N THR A 96 -43.12 -29.33 15.82
CA THR A 96 -41.69 -29.05 16.02
C THR A 96 -41.00 -29.98 17.03
N LYS A 97 -41.56 -31.16 17.34
CA LYS A 97 -40.97 -32.10 18.33
C LYS A 97 -39.59 -32.66 17.94
N LYS A 98 -39.19 -32.49 16.68
CA LYS A 98 -37.86 -32.86 16.14
C LYS A 98 -36.84 -31.71 16.22
N LEU A 99 -37.21 -30.54 16.75
CA LEU A 99 -36.31 -29.41 16.96
C LEU A 99 -35.78 -29.40 18.40
N SER A 100 -34.47 -29.31 18.58
CA SER A 100 -33.79 -29.30 19.88
C SER A 100 -32.72 -28.21 19.97
N GLY A 101 -32.12 -28.00 21.14
CA GLY A 101 -31.00 -27.07 21.34
C GLY A 101 -31.18 -26.09 22.52
N ILE A 102 -30.64 -24.87 22.38
CA ILE A 102 -30.61 -23.82 23.41
C ILE A 102 -31.06 -22.50 22.79
N ARG A 103 -32.10 -21.86 23.36
CA ARG A 103 -32.52 -20.50 22.98
C ARG A 103 -32.52 -19.59 24.20
N SER A 104 -31.88 -18.43 24.09
CA SER A 104 -31.89 -17.37 25.10
C SER A 104 -33.02 -16.37 24.83
N LYS A 105 -33.15 -15.37 25.69
CA LYS A 105 -33.93 -14.15 25.43
C LYS A 105 -33.08 -12.94 25.83
N GLU A 106 -33.22 -11.84 25.11
CA GLU A 106 -32.70 -10.54 25.52
C GLU A 106 -33.21 -10.15 26.93
N VAL A 107 -32.47 -9.30 27.64
CA VAL A 107 -32.90 -8.75 28.94
C VAL A 107 -33.56 -7.40 28.65
N SER A 108 -34.78 -7.21 29.16
CA SER A 108 -35.62 -6.03 28.87
C SER A 108 -35.93 -5.76 27.38
N GLY A 109 -35.73 -6.76 26.51
CA GLY A 109 -35.96 -6.65 25.07
C GLY A 109 -36.61 -7.89 24.44
N GLY A 110 -36.68 -7.89 23.11
CA GLY A 110 -37.38 -8.89 22.29
C GLY A 110 -36.47 -9.90 21.58
N GLY A 111 -35.16 -9.63 21.52
CA GLY A 111 -34.19 -10.46 20.82
C GLY A 111 -33.91 -11.82 21.47
N PHE A 112 -33.12 -12.64 20.78
CA PHE A 112 -32.66 -13.95 21.24
C PHE A 112 -31.37 -14.37 20.54
N GLY A 113 -30.55 -15.17 21.24
CA GLY A 113 -29.59 -16.07 20.62
C GLY A 113 -30.15 -17.50 20.59
N GLN A 114 -29.80 -18.29 19.57
CA GLN A 114 -30.29 -19.65 19.39
C GLN A 114 -29.18 -20.56 18.82
N LEU A 115 -28.96 -21.70 19.48
CA LEU A 115 -28.38 -22.89 18.89
C LEU A 115 -29.53 -23.88 18.69
N ARG A 116 -29.80 -24.29 17.44
CA ARG A 116 -30.88 -25.22 17.07
C ARG A 116 -30.31 -26.41 16.31
N PHE A 117 -30.77 -27.60 16.65
CA PHE A 117 -30.66 -28.81 15.84
C PHE A 117 -32.04 -29.16 15.30
N ASP A 118 -32.08 -29.68 14.07
CA ASP A 118 -33.29 -30.19 13.42
C ASP A 118 -33.05 -31.65 13.06
N ASP A 119 -33.67 -32.55 13.82
CA ASP A 119 -33.56 -34.01 13.68
C ASP A 119 -34.66 -34.56 12.75
N THR A 120 -35.22 -33.72 11.87
CA THR A 120 -36.20 -34.12 10.86
C THR A 120 -35.52 -34.96 9.77
N PRO A 121 -35.97 -36.22 9.52
CA PRO A 121 -35.49 -37.00 8.39
C PRO A 121 -35.64 -36.23 7.07
N GLY A 122 -34.57 -36.20 6.26
CA GLY A 122 -34.52 -35.42 5.03
C GLY A 122 -34.16 -33.93 5.21
N GLN A 123 -34.37 -33.34 6.39
CA GLN A 123 -34.10 -31.92 6.68
C GLN A 123 -33.08 -31.71 7.83
N ILE A 124 -32.13 -32.64 7.98
CA ILE A 124 -31.13 -32.57 9.06
C ILE A 124 -30.28 -31.29 8.97
N SER A 125 -30.29 -30.48 10.02
CA SER A 125 -29.57 -29.20 10.05
C SER A 125 -29.16 -28.74 11.44
N THR A 126 -28.18 -27.83 11.47
CA THR A 126 -27.74 -27.10 12.67
C THR A 126 -27.71 -25.61 12.37
N GLN A 127 -28.19 -24.79 13.31
CA GLN A 127 -28.21 -23.33 13.21
C GLN A 127 -27.64 -22.70 14.48
N LEU A 128 -26.71 -21.75 14.29
CA LEU A 128 -26.32 -20.78 15.31
C LEU A 128 -26.80 -19.40 14.85
N GLN A 129 -27.69 -18.78 15.62
CA GLN A 129 -28.38 -17.53 15.29
C GLN A 129 -28.25 -16.48 16.41
N SER A 130 -28.09 -15.22 16.00
CA SER A 130 -28.58 -14.04 16.72
C SER A 130 -29.79 -13.46 15.99
N SER A 131 -30.80 -12.98 16.72
CA SER A 131 -31.91 -12.22 16.11
C SER A 131 -31.45 -10.85 15.58
N HIS A 132 -30.35 -10.30 16.10
CA HIS A 132 -29.81 -9.02 15.68
C HIS A 132 -29.20 -9.11 14.27
N GLY A 133 -29.69 -8.29 13.33
CA GLY A 133 -29.38 -8.40 11.90
C GLY A 133 -29.67 -9.78 11.30
N ALA A 134 -30.55 -10.56 11.94
CA ALA A 134 -30.76 -12.00 11.71
C ALA A 134 -29.44 -12.75 11.36
N SER A 135 -28.39 -12.50 12.16
CA SER A 135 -27.03 -12.97 11.90
C SER A 135 -26.93 -14.46 12.22
N GLN A 136 -26.56 -15.29 11.24
CA GLN A 136 -26.65 -16.75 11.35
C GLN A 136 -25.47 -17.46 10.68
N LEU A 137 -25.06 -18.58 11.29
CA LEU A 137 -24.41 -19.70 10.62
C LEU A 137 -25.42 -20.85 10.56
N ASN A 138 -25.76 -21.34 9.37
CA ASN A 138 -26.62 -22.49 9.16
C ASN A 138 -25.85 -23.59 8.41
N LEU A 139 -26.09 -24.86 8.77
CA LEU A 139 -25.38 -26.04 8.28
C LEU A 139 -26.38 -27.16 7.95
N GLY A 140 -26.12 -27.91 6.88
CA GLY A 140 -26.92 -29.08 6.47
C GLY A 140 -28.01 -28.74 5.45
N LYS A 141 -29.20 -29.33 5.62
CA LYS A 141 -30.39 -29.07 4.80
C LYS A 141 -31.09 -27.80 5.29
N LEU A 142 -30.91 -26.70 4.57
CA LEU A 142 -31.42 -25.41 5.02
C LEU A 142 -32.90 -25.31 4.66
N SER A 143 -33.76 -25.22 5.67
CA SER A 143 -35.22 -25.13 5.51
C SER A 143 -35.78 -23.77 5.93
N HIS A 144 -36.99 -23.45 5.45
CA HIS A 144 -37.75 -22.30 5.91
C HIS A 144 -38.36 -22.53 7.31
N PRO A 145 -38.74 -21.45 8.03
CA PRO A 145 -39.40 -21.55 9.33
C PRO A 145 -40.61 -22.49 9.33
N LYS A 146 -40.53 -23.56 10.12
CA LYS A 146 -41.51 -24.66 10.20
C LYS A 146 -42.81 -24.19 10.86
N ASP A 147 -43.91 -24.21 10.12
CA ASP A 147 -45.28 -24.14 10.66
C ASP A 147 -45.87 -25.54 10.92
N LYS A 148 -45.35 -26.56 10.23
CA LYS A 148 -45.67 -28.00 10.33
C LYS A 148 -44.41 -28.81 10.66
N ALA A 149 -44.50 -30.14 10.70
CA ALA A 149 -43.35 -31.01 10.98
C ALA A 149 -42.20 -30.89 9.94
N GLU A 150 -42.55 -30.58 8.70
CA GLU A 150 -41.65 -30.31 7.58
C GLU A 150 -42.00 -28.95 6.94
N SER A 151 -41.04 -28.34 6.26
CA SER A 151 -41.15 -27.03 5.59
C SER A 151 -40.41 -27.02 4.26
N GLU A 152 -40.62 -26.01 3.44
CA GLU A 152 -39.92 -25.88 2.15
C GLU A 152 -38.41 -25.66 2.35
N ASP A 153 -37.59 -26.34 1.55
CA ASP A 153 -36.14 -26.18 1.54
C ASP A 153 -35.75 -24.86 0.84
N ARG A 154 -34.69 -24.22 1.35
CA ARG A 154 -34.14 -22.95 0.85
C ARG A 154 -32.67 -23.04 0.40
N GLY A 155 -32.05 -24.22 0.51
CA GLY A 155 -30.66 -24.47 0.12
C GLY A 155 -30.03 -25.64 0.87
N GLU A 156 -28.79 -25.99 0.52
CA GLU A 156 -28.03 -27.08 1.13
C GLU A 156 -26.56 -26.69 1.33
N GLY A 157 -25.89 -27.30 2.30
CA GLY A 157 -24.47 -27.11 2.57
C GLY A 157 -24.24 -26.23 3.79
N PHE A 158 -23.75 -25.00 3.58
CA PHE A 158 -23.60 -24.01 4.64
C PHE A 158 -23.99 -22.61 4.18
N GLU A 159 -24.39 -21.78 5.13
CA GLU A 159 -24.70 -20.37 4.91
C GLU A 159 -24.19 -19.56 6.11
N LEU A 160 -23.39 -18.52 5.84
CA LEU A 160 -23.05 -17.47 6.80
C LEU A 160 -23.69 -16.17 6.31
N ARG A 161 -24.71 -15.68 7.03
CA ARG A 161 -25.49 -14.50 6.62
C ARG A 161 -25.73 -13.51 7.75
N THR A 162 -25.93 -12.24 7.38
CA THR A 162 -26.37 -11.16 8.27
C THR A 162 -26.93 -10.02 7.41
N ASP A 163 -27.83 -9.21 7.97
CA ASP A 163 -28.32 -7.95 7.38
C ASP A 163 -27.43 -6.75 7.80
N GLN A 164 -26.22 -7.03 8.31
CA GLN A 164 -25.22 -6.07 8.77
C GLN A 164 -23.86 -6.37 8.09
N TRP A 165 -22.77 -5.76 8.56
CA TRP A 165 -21.43 -6.02 8.02
C TRP A 165 -20.91 -7.42 8.37
N GLY A 166 -20.51 -8.18 7.34
CA GLY A 166 -19.71 -9.40 7.50
C GLY A 166 -18.20 -9.11 7.47
N ALA A 167 -17.40 -9.94 8.16
CA ALA A 167 -15.94 -9.86 8.08
C ALA A 167 -15.29 -11.24 8.29
N LEU A 168 -14.52 -11.68 7.30
CA LEU A 168 -13.65 -12.85 7.40
C LEU A 168 -12.19 -12.37 7.55
N ARG A 169 -11.45 -12.93 8.51
CA ARG A 169 -10.03 -12.60 8.75
C ARG A 169 -9.28 -13.86 9.17
N ALA A 170 -8.23 -14.20 8.42
CA ALA A 170 -7.33 -15.29 8.73
C ALA A 170 -5.88 -14.80 8.58
N GLY A 171 -5.17 -14.65 9.71
CA GLY A 171 -3.82 -14.06 9.74
C GLY A 171 -2.71 -14.91 9.10
N GLN A 172 -3.03 -16.13 8.67
CA GLN A 172 -2.15 -17.05 7.93
C GLN A 172 -2.67 -17.30 6.51
N GLY A 173 -3.58 -16.45 6.01
CA GLY A 173 -4.19 -16.56 4.68
C GLY A 173 -5.52 -17.30 4.67
N LEU A 174 -6.23 -17.21 3.54
CA LEU A 174 -7.60 -17.68 3.33
C LEU A 174 -7.72 -18.35 1.96
N LEU A 175 -8.26 -19.57 1.94
CA LEU A 175 -8.66 -20.29 0.73
C LEU A 175 -10.17 -20.13 0.54
N VAL A 176 -10.60 -19.73 -0.66
CA VAL A 176 -11.99 -19.80 -1.10
C VAL A 176 -12.01 -20.64 -2.36
N SER A 177 -12.58 -21.84 -2.26
CA SER A 177 -12.45 -22.89 -3.27
C SER A 177 -13.80 -23.53 -3.55
N THR A 178 -14.06 -23.83 -4.83
CA THR A 178 -15.15 -24.72 -5.26
C THR A 178 -14.65 -26.10 -5.72
N HIS A 179 -13.35 -26.39 -5.56
CA HIS A 179 -12.83 -27.75 -5.78
C HIS A 179 -13.41 -28.71 -4.75
N LYS A 180 -13.92 -29.85 -5.23
CA LYS A 180 -14.64 -30.84 -4.40
C LYS A 180 -13.66 -31.63 -3.52
N GLN A 181 -13.88 -31.61 -2.19
CA GLN A 181 -13.19 -32.49 -1.25
C GLN A 181 -14.18 -33.46 -0.58
N ASP A 182 -14.20 -34.72 -1.04
CA ASP A 182 -15.18 -35.72 -0.58
C ASP A 182 -15.05 -36.01 0.92
N ASN A 183 -16.11 -35.70 1.68
CA ASN A 183 -16.25 -35.98 3.12
C ASN A 183 -15.08 -35.44 3.98
N ALA A 184 -14.48 -34.30 3.59
CA ALA A 184 -13.33 -33.69 4.26
C ALA A 184 -12.14 -34.65 4.46
N LYS A 185 -11.92 -35.57 3.51
CA LYS A 185 -10.81 -36.56 3.54
C LYS A 185 -9.43 -35.99 3.18
N GLY A 186 -9.39 -34.79 2.61
CA GLY A 186 -8.15 -34.10 2.25
C GLY A 186 -7.73 -33.08 3.30
N ASP A 187 -6.65 -32.36 3.03
CA ASP A 187 -6.19 -31.29 3.92
C ASP A 187 -7.08 -30.05 3.85
N HIS A 188 -7.22 -29.35 4.99
CA HIS A 188 -8.10 -28.17 5.12
C HIS A 188 -7.76 -27.02 4.16
N LEU A 189 -6.47 -26.86 3.80
CA LEU A 189 -6.00 -25.90 2.80
C LEU A 189 -5.35 -26.61 1.60
N ASP A 190 -5.91 -27.74 1.15
CA ASP A 190 -5.53 -28.33 -0.13
C ASP A 190 -5.84 -27.36 -1.27
N ALA A 191 -4.77 -26.88 -1.91
CA ALA A 191 -4.79 -25.94 -3.01
C ALA A 191 -3.93 -26.44 -4.19
N GLU A 192 -3.64 -27.75 -4.26
CA GLU A 192 -2.69 -28.33 -5.22
C GLU A 192 -3.13 -28.13 -6.69
N VAL A 193 -4.44 -28.18 -6.96
CA VAL A 193 -4.99 -27.92 -8.31
C VAL A 193 -4.76 -26.45 -8.70
N ALA A 194 -5.01 -25.51 -7.78
CA ALA A 194 -4.80 -24.09 -8.00
C ALA A 194 -3.31 -23.74 -8.17
N LYS A 195 -2.43 -24.39 -7.41
CA LYS A 195 -0.98 -24.27 -7.55
C LYS A 195 -0.51 -24.67 -8.95
N LYS A 196 -0.89 -25.87 -9.42
CA LYS A 196 -0.56 -26.37 -10.76
C LYS A 196 -1.08 -25.46 -11.87
N GLN A 197 -2.26 -24.85 -11.69
CA GLN A 197 -2.79 -23.87 -12.62
C GLN A 197 -1.89 -22.62 -12.70
N LEU A 198 -1.41 -22.10 -11.57
CA LEU A 198 -0.48 -20.97 -11.52
C LEU A 198 0.90 -21.32 -12.13
N GLU A 199 1.44 -22.51 -11.86
CA GLU A 199 2.70 -23.01 -12.44
C GLU A 199 2.60 -23.17 -13.97
N GLY A 200 1.47 -23.67 -14.48
CA GLY A 200 1.17 -23.71 -15.92
C GLY A 200 1.04 -22.31 -16.54
N SER A 201 0.34 -21.39 -15.88
CA SER A 201 0.24 -19.99 -16.32
C SER A 201 1.60 -19.28 -16.35
N GLN A 202 2.48 -19.58 -15.39
CA GLN A 202 3.85 -19.08 -15.34
C GLN A 202 4.69 -19.63 -16.51
N THR A 203 4.58 -20.94 -16.78
CA THR A 203 5.28 -21.60 -17.89
C THR A 203 4.89 -21.00 -19.24
N ASN A 204 3.59 -20.82 -19.48
CA ASN A 204 3.08 -20.22 -20.72
C ASN A 204 3.52 -18.76 -20.88
N SER A 205 3.47 -17.98 -19.79
CA SER A 205 3.94 -16.59 -19.79
C SER A 205 5.45 -16.50 -20.07
N LYS A 206 6.24 -17.43 -19.52
CA LYS A 206 7.68 -17.54 -19.77
C LYS A 206 7.99 -17.79 -21.23
N ALA A 207 7.31 -18.74 -21.86
CA ALA A 207 7.48 -19.02 -23.29
C ALA A 207 7.19 -17.79 -24.18
N LEU A 208 6.10 -17.07 -23.92
CA LEU A 208 5.76 -15.84 -24.66
C LEU A 208 6.78 -14.72 -24.43
N SER A 209 7.24 -14.55 -23.19
CA SER A 209 8.24 -13.55 -22.81
C SER A 209 9.62 -13.84 -23.41
N ASP A 210 10.03 -15.10 -23.50
CA ASP A 210 11.30 -15.48 -24.15
C ASP A 210 11.21 -15.29 -25.68
N ILE A 211 10.04 -15.47 -26.29
CA ILE A 211 9.82 -15.08 -27.70
C ILE A 211 9.94 -13.56 -27.86
N ALA A 212 9.32 -12.77 -26.98
CA ALA A 212 9.38 -11.31 -27.00
C ALA A 212 10.84 -10.80 -26.88
N LYS A 213 11.60 -11.33 -25.91
CA LYS A 213 13.04 -11.07 -25.72
C LYS A 213 13.86 -11.39 -26.99
N ASN A 214 13.59 -12.53 -27.62
CA ASN A 214 14.27 -12.94 -28.87
C ASN A 214 13.91 -12.04 -30.07
N GLN A 215 12.72 -11.43 -30.09
CA GLN A 215 12.32 -10.41 -31.06
C GLN A 215 12.82 -8.99 -30.71
N LYS A 216 13.65 -8.84 -29.67
CA LYS A 216 14.19 -7.56 -29.18
C LYS A 216 13.11 -6.54 -28.74
N THR A 217 11.98 -7.03 -28.25
CA THR A 217 10.99 -6.21 -27.55
C THR A 217 10.99 -6.55 -26.05
N ASP A 218 10.09 -5.92 -25.29
CA ASP A 218 10.04 -6.06 -23.84
C ASP A 218 9.72 -7.49 -23.37
N GLU A 219 10.40 -7.92 -22.31
CA GLU A 219 10.08 -9.14 -21.58
C GLU A 219 9.18 -8.83 -20.37
N ILE A 220 8.38 -9.81 -19.94
CA ILE A 220 7.49 -9.66 -18.78
C ILE A 220 8.34 -9.86 -17.51
N GLU A 221 8.82 -8.73 -16.96
CA GLU A 221 9.72 -8.65 -15.80
C GLU A 221 9.18 -9.37 -14.54
N SER A 222 7.86 -9.60 -14.45
CA SER A 222 7.16 -10.17 -13.28
C SER A 222 7.14 -11.71 -13.17
N ILE A 223 7.60 -12.44 -14.19
CA ILE A 223 7.35 -13.90 -14.31
C ILE A 223 7.93 -14.73 -13.16
N GLU A 224 9.12 -14.42 -12.67
CA GLU A 224 9.70 -15.14 -11.53
C GLU A 224 8.93 -14.85 -10.23
N GLN A 225 8.30 -13.68 -10.08
CA GLN A 225 7.46 -13.39 -8.92
C GLN A 225 6.16 -14.20 -8.89
N LEU A 226 5.63 -14.62 -10.05
CA LEU A 226 4.49 -15.54 -10.13
C LEU A 226 4.88 -16.96 -9.71
N LYS A 227 6.11 -17.39 -10.04
CA LYS A 227 6.70 -18.65 -9.59
C LYS A 227 6.97 -18.63 -8.09
N ASP A 228 7.52 -17.53 -7.58
CA ASP A 228 7.68 -17.30 -6.13
C ASP A 228 6.33 -17.33 -5.43
N PHE A 229 5.28 -16.69 -5.96
CA PHE A 229 3.94 -16.75 -5.40
C PHE A 229 3.39 -18.19 -5.33
N ALA A 230 3.50 -18.96 -6.42
CA ALA A 230 3.09 -20.38 -6.44
C ALA A 230 3.87 -21.24 -5.44
N SER A 231 5.14 -20.92 -5.16
CA SER A 231 5.94 -21.63 -4.14
C SER A 231 5.35 -21.50 -2.72
N GLN A 232 4.71 -20.38 -2.40
CA GLN A 232 4.13 -20.10 -1.07
C GLN A 232 2.89 -20.94 -0.75
N ILE A 233 2.38 -21.69 -1.73
CA ILE A 233 1.32 -22.68 -1.57
C ILE A 233 2.00 -24.02 -1.27
N GLN A 234 2.03 -24.43 0.00
CA GLN A 234 2.79 -25.59 0.45
C GLN A 234 1.95 -26.88 0.39
N GLN A 235 2.41 -27.87 -0.38
CA GLN A 235 1.72 -29.15 -0.61
C GLN A 235 1.61 -30.05 0.64
N GLN A 236 2.57 -29.99 1.57
CA GLN A 236 2.78 -31.05 2.57
C GLN A 236 2.36 -30.72 4.00
N ILE A 237 1.91 -29.48 4.28
CA ILE A 237 1.56 -29.05 5.64
C ILE A 237 0.31 -28.14 5.68
N ALA A 238 -0.57 -28.24 4.67
CA ALA A 238 -1.88 -27.57 4.63
C ALA A 238 -1.84 -26.07 5.02
N LYS A 239 -0.87 -25.32 4.48
CA LYS A 239 -0.52 -23.95 4.91
C LYS A 239 -0.09 -23.10 3.73
N PHE A 240 -0.33 -21.79 3.88
CA PHE A 240 0.35 -20.76 3.10
C PHE A 240 1.54 -20.22 3.90
N GLU A 241 2.68 -20.00 3.24
CA GLU A 241 3.88 -19.42 3.88
C GLU A 241 3.73 -17.92 4.19
N LYS A 242 2.72 -17.27 3.59
CA LYS A 242 2.36 -15.86 3.76
C LYS A 242 0.85 -15.72 3.88
N ALA A 243 0.39 -14.61 4.48
CA ALA A 243 -1.03 -14.27 4.57
C ALA A 243 -1.59 -13.86 3.19
N LEU A 244 -1.96 -14.85 2.38
CA LEU A 244 -2.51 -14.68 1.04
C LEU A 244 -4.02 -15.00 0.98
N LEU A 245 -4.72 -14.43 0.00
CA LEU A 245 -6.07 -14.86 -0.39
C LEU A 245 -5.97 -15.64 -1.69
N LEU A 246 -6.43 -16.88 -1.71
CA LEU A 246 -6.50 -17.71 -2.90
C LEU A 246 -7.96 -18.00 -3.25
N LEU A 247 -8.40 -17.50 -4.40
CA LEU A 247 -9.68 -17.82 -5.01
C LEU A 247 -9.45 -18.87 -6.10
N SER A 248 -10.16 -19.99 -6.08
CA SER A 248 -10.04 -21.02 -7.13
C SER A 248 -11.35 -21.75 -7.41
N SER A 249 -11.52 -22.13 -8.67
CA SER A 249 -12.69 -22.83 -9.20
C SER A 249 -12.28 -23.63 -10.44
N PRO A 250 -12.79 -24.87 -10.63
CA PRO A 250 -12.56 -25.64 -11.84
C PRO A 250 -13.29 -25.04 -13.05
N ASP A 251 -14.51 -24.53 -12.86
CA ASP A 251 -15.43 -24.15 -13.94
C ASP A 251 -15.47 -22.63 -14.22
N GLY A 252 -14.89 -21.81 -13.33
CA GLY A 252 -14.74 -20.36 -13.55
C GLY A 252 -15.01 -19.49 -12.32
N ILE A 253 -14.66 -18.21 -12.43
CA ILE A 253 -14.89 -17.17 -11.41
C ILE A 253 -15.50 -15.95 -12.10
N ALA A 254 -16.58 -15.40 -11.53
CA ALA A 254 -17.21 -14.17 -12.00
C ALA A 254 -17.08 -13.07 -10.96
N LEU A 255 -16.80 -11.85 -11.42
CA LEU A 255 -16.80 -10.61 -10.62
C LEU A 255 -17.79 -9.65 -11.25
N SER A 256 -18.69 -9.05 -10.46
CA SER A 256 -19.76 -8.19 -10.95
C SER A 256 -20.14 -7.13 -9.93
N SER A 257 -20.52 -5.95 -10.41
CA SER A 257 -20.96 -4.78 -9.64
C SER A 257 -22.01 -4.04 -10.47
N SER A 258 -22.93 -3.33 -9.81
CA SER A 258 -23.81 -2.35 -10.48
C SER A 258 -23.12 -1.00 -10.69
N GLU A 259 -21.99 -0.79 -10.01
CA GLU A 259 -21.14 0.40 -10.04
C GLU A 259 -19.72 -0.04 -10.43
N ASP A 260 -18.68 0.53 -9.81
CA ASP A 260 -17.29 0.25 -10.16
C ASP A 260 -16.77 -1.12 -9.65
N ILE A 261 -15.68 -1.57 -10.28
CA ILE A 261 -14.80 -2.63 -9.79
C ILE A 261 -13.37 -2.07 -9.82
N HIS A 262 -12.72 -2.01 -8.65
CA HIS A 262 -11.34 -1.54 -8.53
C HIS A 262 -10.37 -2.71 -8.34
N ILE A 263 -9.30 -2.74 -9.12
CA ILE A 263 -8.18 -3.67 -8.98
C ILE A 263 -6.91 -2.82 -8.87
N SER A 264 -6.18 -2.96 -7.77
CA SER A 264 -4.98 -2.16 -7.47
C SER A 264 -3.97 -2.99 -6.69
N ALA A 265 -2.68 -2.71 -6.90
CA ALA A 265 -1.57 -3.27 -6.16
C ALA A 265 -0.36 -2.33 -6.24
N ASP A 266 0.34 -2.13 -5.12
CA ASP A 266 1.50 -1.21 -5.04
C ASP A 266 2.73 -1.70 -5.82
N ALA A 267 2.74 -2.97 -6.24
CA ALA A 267 3.84 -3.60 -6.96
C ALA A 267 3.49 -3.93 -8.42
N GLN A 268 2.52 -4.82 -8.66
CA GLN A 268 2.19 -5.32 -10.00
C GLN A 268 0.80 -5.97 -10.05
N ILE A 269 0.20 -6.00 -11.25
CA ILE A 269 -0.99 -6.77 -11.58
C ILE A 269 -0.65 -7.64 -12.80
N ASN A 270 -0.79 -8.96 -12.68
CA ASN A 270 -0.60 -9.89 -13.79
C ASN A 270 -1.96 -10.40 -14.27
N GLN A 271 -2.23 -10.30 -15.57
CA GLN A 271 -3.42 -10.86 -16.22
C GLN A 271 -2.97 -11.88 -17.27
N ILE A 272 -3.36 -13.14 -17.10
CA ILE A 272 -2.89 -14.27 -17.92
C ILE A 272 -4.10 -15.16 -18.27
N ALA A 273 -4.21 -15.56 -19.53
CA ALA A 273 -5.15 -16.57 -20.01
C ALA A 273 -4.40 -17.61 -20.85
N GLY A 274 -4.92 -18.84 -20.89
CA GLY A 274 -4.40 -19.90 -21.77
C GLY A 274 -4.90 -19.82 -23.22
N ASP A 275 -5.89 -18.96 -23.47
CA ASP A 275 -6.50 -18.70 -24.78
C ASP A 275 -6.55 -17.18 -25.04
N SER A 276 -7.63 -16.50 -24.63
CA SER A 276 -7.88 -15.09 -24.95
C SER A 276 -8.11 -14.22 -23.71
N ILE A 277 -7.62 -12.97 -23.75
CA ILE A 277 -8.03 -11.89 -22.85
C ILE A 277 -8.91 -10.93 -23.66
N ASN A 278 -10.16 -10.76 -23.24
CA ASN A 278 -11.13 -9.91 -23.92
C ASN A 278 -11.41 -8.65 -23.08
N ILE A 279 -11.13 -7.47 -23.64
CA ILE A 279 -11.41 -6.16 -23.04
C ILE A 279 -12.49 -5.48 -23.88
N SER A 280 -13.62 -5.12 -23.26
CA SER A 280 -14.74 -4.45 -23.92
C SER A 280 -15.36 -3.36 -23.04
N THR A 281 -15.94 -2.35 -23.67
CA THR A 281 -16.53 -1.17 -23.01
C THR A 281 -17.52 -0.49 -23.95
N GLN A 282 -18.52 0.21 -23.41
CA GLN A 282 -19.43 1.05 -24.20
C GLN A 282 -18.90 2.48 -24.40
N LYS A 283 -17.79 2.84 -23.74
CA LYS A 283 -17.19 4.19 -23.80
C LYS A 283 -15.72 4.10 -24.18
N ASN A 284 -14.82 4.20 -23.20
CA ASN A 284 -13.40 4.43 -23.42
C ASN A 284 -12.56 3.30 -22.83
N VAL A 285 -11.51 2.88 -23.54
CA VAL A 285 -10.35 2.21 -22.95
C VAL A 285 -9.27 3.27 -22.82
N ILE A 286 -8.73 3.47 -21.62
CA ILE A 286 -7.68 4.45 -21.34
C ILE A 286 -6.55 3.71 -20.62
N ALA A 287 -5.34 3.77 -21.17
CA ALA A 287 -4.16 3.14 -20.62
C ALA A 287 -3.03 4.16 -20.51
N HIS A 288 -2.49 4.33 -19.30
CA HIS A 288 -1.38 5.23 -19.01
C HIS A 288 -0.25 4.44 -18.32
N ALA A 289 1.00 4.75 -18.64
CA ALA A 289 2.18 4.20 -17.98
C ALA A 289 3.21 5.32 -17.79
N GLN A 290 3.92 5.33 -16.67
CA GLN A 290 4.94 6.35 -16.39
C GLN A 290 6.23 6.15 -17.20
N ASN A 291 6.55 4.89 -17.54
CA ASN A 291 7.77 4.51 -18.23
C ASN A 291 7.50 4.21 -19.72
N ARG A 292 6.78 3.11 -20.01
CA ARG A 292 6.51 2.64 -21.37
C ARG A 292 5.20 1.86 -21.46
N LEU A 293 4.56 1.91 -22.63
CA LEU A 293 3.49 0.99 -23.03
C LEU A 293 4.07 0.09 -24.13
N SER A 294 3.96 -1.23 -23.97
CA SER A 294 4.53 -2.21 -24.90
C SER A 294 3.45 -3.19 -25.34
N LEU A 295 3.37 -3.46 -26.64
CA LEU A 295 2.33 -4.29 -27.26
C LEU A 295 3.00 -5.26 -28.26
N PHE A 296 2.92 -6.56 -27.98
CA PHE A 296 3.57 -7.59 -28.77
C PHE A 296 2.59 -8.69 -29.18
N ALA A 297 2.70 -9.14 -30.44
CA ALA A 297 1.88 -10.22 -31.01
C ALA A 297 2.78 -11.21 -31.77
N ALA A 298 3.00 -12.39 -31.20
CA ALA A 298 4.04 -13.32 -31.64
C ALA A 298 3.77 -14.04 -32.99
N GLN A 299 2.53 -14.06 -33.47
CA GLN A 299 2.13 -14.86 -34.65
C GLN A 299 1.23 -14.08 -35.62
N SER A 300 0.05 -13.65 -35.18
CA SER A 300 -1.00 -13.10 -36.06
C SER A 300 -0.91 -11.58 -36.31
N GLY A 301 0.13 -10.92 -35.81
CA GLY A 301 0.35 -9.47 -35.99
C GLY A 301 -0.55 -8.57 -35.13
N LEU A 302 -0.43 -7.26 -35.34
CA LEU A 302 -1.17 -6.21 -34.64
C LEU A 302 -2.23 -5.59 -35.58
N LYS A 303 -3.44 -5.32 -35.05
CA LYS A 303 -4.50 -4.61 -35.80
C LYS A 303 -5.10 -3.50 -34.93
N ALA A 304 -4.84 -2.25 -35.28
CA ALA A 304 -5.48 -1.07 -34.71
C ALA A 304 -6.39 -0.43 -35.76
N VAL A 305 -7.67 -0.22 -35.43
CA VAL A 305 -8.69 0.35 -36.34
C VAL A 305 -9.66 1.21 -35.55
N ALA A 306 -9.84 2.46 -35.94
CA ALA A 306 -11.02 3.25 -35.58
C ALA A 306 -12.09 3.05 -36.67
N ALA A 307 -13.30 2.63 -36.30
CA ALA A 307 -14.40 2.46 -37.25
C ALA A 307 -15.02 3.80 -37.69
N GLN A 308 -14.90 4.82 -36.83
CA GLN A 308 -15.24 6.23 -37.08
C GLN A 308 -14.28 7.10 -36.27
N GLY A 309 -14.04 8.34 -36.72
CA GLY A 309 -13.13 9.28 -36.06
C GLY A 309 -11.66 9.12 -36.44
N LYS A 310 -10.83 10.03 -35.94
CA LYS A 310 -9.40 10.14 -36.26
C LYS A 310 -8.57 9.08 -35.51
N VAL A 311 -7.68 8.40 -36.22
CA VAL A 311 -6.54 7.70 -35.61
C VAL A 311 -5.39 8.71 -35.46
N GLU A 312 -4.76 8.76 -34.28
CA GLU A 312 -3.67 9.68 -33.98
C GLU A 312 -2.53 8.94 -33.28
N ILE A 313 -1.31 9.12 -33.80
CA ILE A 313 -0.07 8.54 -33.27
C ILE A 313 0.94 9.69 -33.19
N GLN A 314 1.51 9.92 -32.02
CA GLN A 314 2.44 11.03 -31.78
C GLN A 314 3.61 10.59 -30.89
N ALA A 315 4.84 10.91 -31.31
CA ALA A 315 6.00 10.98 -30.41
C ALA A 315 6.23 12.47 -30.08
N GLN A 316 5.74 12.92 -28.93
CA GLN A 316 5.65 14.36 -28.62
C GLN A 316 6.99 15.02 -28.25
N SER A 317 8.02 14.23 -27.95
CA SER A 317 9.35 14.72 -27.54
C SER A 317 10.52 13.86 -28.05
N ASP A 318 10.26 12.90 -28.93
CA ASP A 318 11.24 11.90 -29.39
C ASP A 318 10.89 11.42 -30.82
N ALA A 319 11.61 10.44 -31.35
CA ALA A 319 11.40 9.88 -32.68
C ALA A 319 10.12 9.01 -32.79
N LEU A 320 9.60 8.88 -34.02
CA LEU A 320 8.55 7.93 -34.40
C LEU A 320 9.08 7.02 -35.51
N ASP A 321 9.50 5.80 -35.14
CA ASP A 321 9.96 4.79 -36.10
C ASP A 321 8.81 3.91 -36.59
N VAL A 322 8.72 3.71 -37.90
CA VAL A 322 7.76 2.80 -38.55
C VAL A 322 8.52 1.88 -39.48
N LEU A 323 8.69 0.62 -39.07
CA LEU A 323 9.58 -0.35 -39.71
C LEU A 323 8.81 -1.60 -40.16
N ALA A 324 9.14 -2.12 -41.35
CA ALA A 324 8.62 -3.38 -41.86
C ALA A 324 9.70 -4.14 -42.65
N ASN A 325 9.72 -5.47 -42.53
CA ASN A 325 10.61 -6.35 -43.31
C ASN A 325 10.06 -6.69 -44.73
N LYS A 326 8.94 -6.08 -45.11
CA LYS A 326 8.29 -6.18 -46.43
C LYS A 326 7.92 -4.76 -46.88
N GLY A 327 6.90 -4.59 -47.72
CA GLY A 327 6.41 -3.27 -48.07
C GLY A 327 5.75 -2.54 -46.88
N ILE A 328 5.84 -1.21 -46.90
CA ILE A 328 4.95 -0.30 -46.18
C ILE A 328 4.02 0.31 -47.24
N THR A 329 2.73 0.44 -46.91
CA THR A 329 1.73 1.09 -47.79
C THR A 329 1.07 2.22 -47.03
N ILE A 330 1.09 3.42 -47.61
CA ILE A 330 0.41 4.61 -47.09
C ILE A 330 -0.54 5.07 -48.20
N SER A 331 -1.82 5.19 -47.89
CA SER A 331 -2.87 5.49 -48.86
C SER A 331 -4.01 6.25 -48.20
N SER A 332 -4.38 7.41 -48.75
CA SER A 332 -5.70 7.99 -48.56
C SER A 332 -6.58 7.61 -49.76
N THR A 333 -7.85 7.30 -49.53
CA THR A 333 -8.78 6.82 -50.56
C THR A 333 -9.71 7.90 -51.10
N GLU A 334 -9.89 8.99 -50.36
CA GLU A 334 -10.87 10.06 -50.65
C GLU A 334 -10.25 11.47 -50.61
N ASP A 335 -9.03 11.62 -50.08
CA ASP A 335 -8.34 12.90 -49.86
C ASP A 335 -6.81 12.74 -50.06
N CYS A 336 -6.01 13.70 -49.61
CA CYS A 336 -4.56 13.74 -49.78
C CYS A 336 -3.76 12.84 -48.81
N ILE A 337 -2.45 12.76 -49.08
CA ILE A 337 -1.43 12.30 -48.12
C ILE A 337 -0.47 13.48 -47.93
N GLU A 338 -0.46 14.10 -46.75
CA GLU A 338 0.52 15.14 -46.42
C GLU A 338 1.75 14.51 -45.75
N ILE A 339 2.94 14.90 -46.21
CA ILE A 339 4.21 14.61 -45.54
C ILE A 339 4.95 15.95 -45.42
N SER A 340 5.12 16.45 -44.20
CA SER A 340 5.73 17.74 -43.92
C SER A 340 6.83 17.63 -42.85
N SER A 341 7.83 18.51 -42.94
CA SER A 341 8.97 18.55 -42.02
C SER A 341 9.52 19.98 -41.94
N PRO A 342 9.79 20.53 -40.74
CA PRO A 342 10.36 21.87 -40.57
C PRO A 342 11.87 21.95 -40.87
N LYS A 343 12.51 20.83 -41.26
CA LYS A 343 13.94 20.77 -41.59
C LYS A 343 14.15 20.19 -43.00
N GLU A 344 13.82 18.92 -43.17
CA GLU A 344 14.06 18.16 -44.40
C GLU A 344 13.16 16.92 -44.50
N ILE A 345 12.89 16.50 -45.73
CA ILE A 345 12.28 15.22 -46.10
C ILE A 345 13.28 14.52 -47.03
N VAL A 346 13.57 13.24 -46.77
CA VAL A 346 14.52 12.44 -47.56
C VAL A 346 13.88 11.12 -47.96
N ILE A 347 13.62 10.95 -49.26
CA ILE A 347 13.08 9.71 -49.84
C ILE A 347 14.23 9.03 -50.58
N THR A 348 14.61 7.82 -50.19
CA THR A 348 15.76 7.09 -50.75
C THR A 348 15.37 5.68 -51.18
N GLY A 349 15.78 5.27 -52.38
CA GLY A 349 15.61 3.92 -52.93
C GLY A 349 16.88 3.47 -53.64
N ALA A 350 17.60 2.53 -53.04
CA ALA A 350 18.93 2.07 -53.48
C ALA A 350 19.88 3.24 -53.79
N SER A 351 20.31 3.42 -55.05
CA SER A 351 21.22 4.47 -55.50
C SER A 351 20.53 5.77 -55.94
N SER A 352 19.24 5.95 -55.63
CA SER A 352 18.45 7.14 -55.98
C SER A 352 17.81 7.79 -54.75
N GLN A 353 17.76 9.12 -54.73
CA GLN A 353 17.28 9.92 -53.60
C GLN A 353 16.59 11.19 -54.09
N ILE A 354 15.55 11.62 -53.38
CA ILE A 354 14.97 12.96 -53.47
C ILE A 354 15.01 13.59 -52.07
N THR A 355 15.66 14.74 -51.96
CA THR A 355 15.67 15.56 -50.74
C THR A 355 14.84 16.82 -50.96
N LEU A 356 13.98 17.17 -50.00
CA LEU A 356 13.25 18.43 -49.96
C LEU A 356 13.62 19.15 -48.66
N ASN A 357 14.05 20.41 -48.73
CA ASN A 357 14.38 21.22 -47.56
C ASN A 357 14.26 22.73 -47.88
N GLY A 358 14.59 23.60 -46.92
CA GLY A 358 14.51 25.05 -47.08
C GLY A 358 15.34 25.66 -48.23
N SER A 359 16.26 24.90 -48.83
CA SER A 359 17.06 25.32 -49.99
C SER A 359 16.48 24.85 -51.34
N GLY A 360 15.41 24.04 -51.34
CA GLY A 360 14.73 23.56 -52.55
C GLY A 360 14.57 22.04 -52.63
N ILE A 361 14.48 21.53 -53.86
CA ILE A 361 14.26 20.11 -54.19
C ILE A 361 15.49 19.56 -54.93
N PHE A 362 16.07 18.49 -54.41
CA PHE A 362 17.35 17.94 -54.86
C PHE A 362 17.22 16.45 -55.22
N PRO A 363 16.91 16.11 -56.48
CA PRO A 363 17.01 14.74 -56.97
C PRO A 363 18.47 14.35 -57.19
N LYS A 364 18.84 13.13 -56.77
CA LYS A 364 20.16 12.52 -56.98
C LYS A 364 19.94 11.08 -57.44
N THR A 365 20.70 10.60 -58.40
CA THR A 365 20.69 9.18 -58.79
C THR A 365 22.03 8.77 -59.38
N GLY A 366 22.47 7.55 -59.05
CA GLY A 366 23.57 6.87 -59.74
C GLY A 366 23.15 6.17 -61.04
N GLY A 367 21.88 6.28 -61.43
CA GLY A 367 21.32 5.70 -62.65
C GLY A 367 20.75 6.76 -63.60
N LYS A 368 19.77 6.36 -64.42
CA LYS A 368 19.11 7.27 -65.38
C LYS A 368 18.06 8.13 -64.67
N PHE A 369 18.30 9.44 -64.58
CA PHE A 369 17.22 10.40 -64.33
C PHE A 369 16.38 10.54 -65.61
N GLN A 370 15.09 10.20 -65.55
CA GLN A 370 14.15 10.34 -66.67
C GLN A 370 12.88 11.04 -66.19
N VAL A 371 12.47 12.08 -66.92
CA VAL A 371 11.20 12.78 -66.71
C VAL A 371 10.40 12.65 -68.01
N ASN A 372 9.14 12.21 -67.91
CA ASN A 372 8.23 12.07 -69.04
C ASN A 372 7.02 12.97 -68.80
N ALA A 373 6.69 13.86 -69.73
CA ALA A 373 5.50 14.70 -69.68
C ALA A 373 4.99 15.04 -71.09
N GLY A 374 3.71 15.37 -71.23
CA GLY A 374 3.16 15.92 -72.49
C GLY A 374 3.63 17.35 -72.78
N GLN A 375 3.99 18.10 -71.73
CA GLN A 375 4.60 19.42 -71.81
C GLN A 375 5.42 19.67 -70.53
N HIS A 376 6.51 20.43 -70.64
CA HIS A 376 7.23 20.98 -69.48
C HIS A 376 6.98 22.48 -69.41
N VAL A 377 6.32 22.96 -68.36
CA VAL A 377 6.04 24.37 -68.12
C VAL A 377 6.69 24.78 -66.80
N PHE A 378 7.58 25.77 -66.84
CA PHE A 378 8.24 26.33 -65.68
C PHE A 378 7.67 27.73 -65.42
N GLN A 379 7.00 27.91 -64.27
CA GLN A 379 6.43 29.19 -63.86
C GLN A 379 7.37 29.94 -62.90
N GLY A 380 7.03 31.19 -62.57
CA GLY A 380 7.71 31.93 -61.51
C GLY A 380 7.54 31.27 -60.13
N GLY A 381 8.45 31.59 -59.20
CA GLY A 381 8.43 31.00 -57.86
C GLY A 381 7.19 31.40 -57.05
N ALA A 382 6.64 30.43 -56.32
CA ALA A 382 5.59 30.62 -55.32
C ALA A 382 6.07 30.11 -53.95
N SER A 383 5.53 30.67 -52.86
CA SER A 383 5.86 30.25 -51.50
C SER A 383 4.91 29.17 -51.00
N ALA A 384 5.46 28.11 -50.42
CA ALA A 384 4.72 27.21 -49.54
C ALA A 384 4.96 27.62 -48.08
N SER A 385 3.91 27.59 -47.27
CA SER A 385 4.00 27.79 -45.82
C SER A 385 3.23 26.67 -45.13
N VAL A 386 3.89 25.97 -44.21
CA VAL A 386 3.31 24.85 -43.45
C VAL A 386 3.57 25.09 -41.98
N GLN A 387 2.53 25.02 -41.16
CA GLN A 387 2.65 25.02 -39.70
C GLN A 387 2.62 23.57 -39.22
N SER A 388 3.51 23.22 -38.29
CA SER A 388 3.49 21.90 -37.66
C SER A 388 2.20 21.70 -36.88
N SER A 389 1.54 20.56 -37.06
CA SER A 389 0.35 20.14 -36.30
C SER A 389 0.68 19.54 -34.93
N LEU A 390 1.96 19.26 -34.65
CA LEU A 390 2.40 18.84 -33.31
C LEU A 390 2.19 19.97 -32.30
N PRO A 391 1.72 19.68 -31.07
CA PRO A 391 1.69 20.66 -29.99
C PRO A 391 3.09 21.28 -29.78
N PRO A 392 3.18 22.59 -29.46
CA PRO A 392 4.47 23.17 -29.09
C PRO A 392 5.02 22.41 -27.88
N PRO A 393 6.33 22.07 -27.86
CA PRO A 393 6.91 21.24 -26.80
C PRO A 393 6.61 21.87 -25.43
N PRO A 394 6.21 21.06 -24.42
CA PRO A 394 5.65 21.56 -23.19
C PRO A 394 6.58 22.58 -22.54
N LYS A 395 6.09 23.81 -22.37
CA LYS A 395 6.85 24.91 -21.76
C LYS A 395 7.32 24.44 -20.38
N ARG A 396 8.63 24.18 -20.24
CA ARG A 396 9.23 23.71 -18.98
C ARG A 396 8.81 24.65 -17.87
N VAL A 397 8.05 24.14 -16.90
CA VAL A 397 7.53 25.01 -15.83
C VAL A 397 8.72 25.62 -15.09
N GLN A 398 8.67 26.94 -15.01
CA GLN A 398 9.70 27.80 -14.46
C GLN A 398 9.33 28.02 -12.98
N GLY A 399 10.08 27.33 -12.11
CA GLY A 399 9.73 27.07 -10.71
C GLY A 399 10.61 27.88 -9.77
N VAL A 400 10.09 29.04 -9.38
CA VAL A 400 10.73 29.98 -8.44
C VAL A 400 11.19 29.29 -7.16
N LEU A 401 12.42 29.57 -6.74
CA LEU A 401 12.83 29.45 -5.33
C LEU A 401 12.79 30.83 -4.67
N GLU A 402 12.33 30.86 -3.43
CA GLU A 402 12.42 32.04 -2.57
C GLU A 402 13.41 31.74 -1.44
N LEU A 403 14.46 32.56 -1.37
CA LEU A 403 15.48 32.50 -0.33
C LEU A 403 15.18 33.53 0.74
N PHE A 404 15.36 33.13 1.99
CA PHE A 404 15.36 33.99 3.17
C PHE A 404 16.60 33.64 4.01
N HIS A 405 17.34 34.64 4.46
CA HIS A 405 18.50 34.48 5.34
C HIS A 405 18.40 35.48 6.49
N GLU A 406 18.03 34.96 7.66
CA GLU A 406 17.80 35.70 8.89
C GLU A 406 18.59 35.06 10.04
N TYR A 407 18.98 35.87 11.02
CA TYR A 407 19.53 35.37 12.28
C TYR A 407 18.42 35.00 13.26
N ALA A 408 18.72 34.09 14.20
CA ALA A 408 17.77 33.62 15.21
C ALA A 408 17.24 34.69 16.19
N HIS A 409 17.72 35.94 16.09
CA HIS A 409 17.22 37.10 16.82
C HIS A 409 16.36 38.07 15.95
N GLY A 410 16.10 37.73 14.69
CA GLY A 410 15.17 38.45 13.80
C GLY A 410 15.79 39.48 12.84
N GLU A 411 17.10 39.73 12.86
CA GLU A 411 17.75 40.57 11.84
C GLU A 411 18.09 39.80 10.58
N PHE A 412 17.90 40.45 9.43
CA PHE A 412 18.15 39.89 8.11
C PHE A 412 19.60 40.07 7.64
N VAL A 413 20.09 39.14 6.81
CA VAL A 413 21.43 39.22 6.17
C VAL A 413 21.36 40.07 4.91
N LYS A 414 21.48 41.40 5.09
CA LYS A 414 21.27 42.42 4.06
C LYS A 414 22.42 42.40 3.04
N GLY A 415 22.11 42.33 1.75
CA GLY A 415 23.12 42.41 0.67
C GLY A 415 24.08 41.22 0.55
N GLY A 416 23.92 40.17 1.37
CA GLY A 416 24.76 38.97 1.36
C GLY A 416 24.63 38.19 0.05
N SER A 417 25.72 37.61 -0.44
CA SER A 417 25.70 36.82 -1.67
C SER A 417 25.07 35.43 -1.44
N TYR A 418 24.47 34.88 -2.49
CA TYR A 418 24.03 33.49 -2.54
C TYR A 418 24.45 32.79 -3.83
N ARG A 419 24.42 31.46 -3.80
CA ARG A 419 24.55 30.56 -4.95
C ARG A 419 23.59 29.38 -4.83
N VAL A 420 22.86 29.05 -5.90
CA VAL A 420 21.91 27.92 -5.96
C VAL A 420 22.27 26.92 -7.07
N VAL A 421 22.19 25.62 -6.77
CA VAL A 421 22.78 24.50 -7.53
C VAL A 421 22.05 23.16 -7.22
N ASP A 422 21.47 22.42 -8.18
CA ASP A 422 20.32 21.47 -7.92
C ASP A 422 20.45 19.97 -8.35
N ASN A 423 20.03 19.54 -9.56
CA ASN A 423 20.15 18.16 -10.11
C ASN A 423 20.64 17.93 -11.59
N PHE A 424 20.75 18.92 -12.51
CA PHE A 424 21.34 18.78 -13.88
C PHE A 424 22.78 19.34 -14.12
N GLY A 425 23.02 20.67 -14.28
CA GLY A 425 24.40 21.26 -14.29
C GLY A 425 24.64 22.80 -14.15
N LYS A 426 23.62 23.67 -14.14
CA LYS A 426 23.65 25.14 -13.92
C LYS A 426 23.89 25.57 -12.45
N GLU A 427 24.65 26.67 -12.26
CA GLU A 427 24.65 27.47 -11.02
C GLU A 427 23.90 28.80 -11.22
N VAL A 428 23.32 29.37 -10.16
CA VAL A 428 22.67 30.70 -10.16
C VAL A 428 23.15 31.50 -8.96
N THR A 429 23.85 32.60 -9.19
CA THR A 429 24.37 33.50 -8.13
C THR A 429 23.61 34.82 -8.08
N GLY A 430 23.67 35.50 -6.94
CA GLY A 430 23.10 36.83 -6.75
C GLY A 430 23.33 37.37 -5.35
N LYS A 431 22.59 38.41 -4.98
CA LYS A 431 22.60 39.02 -3.65
C LYS A 431 21.18 39.12 -3.07
N LEU A 432 21.11 39.03 -1.76
CA LEU A 432 19.90 39.28 -0.97
C LEU A 432 19.58 40.78 -0.89
N ASP A 433 18.31 41.12 -0.70
CA ASP A 433 17.85 42.48 -0.46
C ASP A 433 18.04 42.94 1.01
N ASP A 434 17.53 44.12 1.35
CA ASP A 434 17.58 44.69 2.71
C ASP A 434 16.72 43.94 3.76
N LYS A 435 16.02 42.88 3.33
CA LYS A 435 15.26 41.94 4.16
C LYS A 435 15.82 40.52 4.07
N GLY A 436 17.06 40.36 3.59
CA GLY A 436 17.69 39.05 3.49
C GLY A 436 16.96 38.10 2.54
N PHE A 437 16.17 38.64 1.61
CA PHE A 437 15.35 37.89 0.68
C PHE A 437 15.96 37.90 -0.72
N ALA A 438 15.80 36.79 -1.46
CA ALA A 438 15.98 36.77 -2.90
C ALA A 438 15.03 35.80 -3.59
N LYS A 439 14.33 36.30 -4.62
CA LYS A 439 13.56 35.47 -5.54
C LYS A 439 14.51 34.92 -6.60
N VAL A 440 15.05 33.72 -6.39
CA VAL A 440 16.00 33.09 -7.33
C VAL A 440 15.23 32.52 -8.50
N SER A 441 14.94 33.40 -9.45
CA SER A 441 14.33 33.04 -10.71
C SER A 441 15.40 32.52 -11.69
N GLY A 442 15.97 31.36 -11.37
CA GLY A 442 16.89 30.61 -12.23
C GLY A 442 16.57 29.11 -12.30
N LEU A 443 15.41 28.70 -11.76
CA LEU A 443 15.13 27.42 -11.12
C LEU A 443 13.85 26.70 -11.67
N ALA A 444 13.38 25.62 -11.02
CA ALA A 444 12.45 24.60 -11.57
C ALA A 444 11.94 23.59 -10.51
N THR A 445 11.61 22.35 -10.90
CA THR A 445 10.95 21.35 -10.06
C THR A 445 11.90 20.45 -9.24
N GLY A 446 11.66 20.31 -7.93
CA GLY A 446 12.37 19.42 -7.01
C GLY A 446 13.58 20.07 -6.29
N ALA A 447 14.30 19.30 -5.48
CA ALA A 447 15.35 19.78 -4.56
C ALA A 447 16.46 20.65 -5.20
N VAL A 448 17.05 21.52 -4.37
CA VAL A 448 18.14 22.47 -4.65
C VAL A 448 19.19 22.40 -3.54
N LYS A 449 20.43 22.83 -3.80
CA LYS A 449 21.39 23.22 -2.76
C LYS A 449 21.53 24.74 -2.80
N VAL A 450 21.42 25.37 -1.63
CA VAL A 450 21.65 26.80 -1.46
C VAL A 450 22.92 26.98 -0.65
N PHE A 451 23.78 27.87 -1.10
CA PHE A 451 24.95 28.35 -0.37
C PHE A 451 24.77 29.85 -0.16
N PHE A 452 24.87 30.31 1.08
CA PHE A 452 25.06 31.73 1.39
C PHE A 452 26.55 31.96 1.65
N GLU A 453 27.06 33.11 1.21
CA GLU A 453 28.39 33.56 1.64
C GLU A 453 28.34 34.09 3.09
N SER A 454 29.50 34.19 3.73
CA SER A 454 29.61 34.78 5.07
C SER A 454 29.07 36.20 5.08
N ASP A 455 28.35 36.57 6.14
CA ASP A 455 27.96 37.96 6.36
C ASP A 455 29.23 38.84 6.51
N HIS A 456 29.19 40.03 5.93
CA HIS A 456 30.26 41.02 5.95
C HIS A 456 29.96 42.21 6.88
N ARG A 457 28.86 42.16 7.64
CA ARG A 457 28.61 43.10 8.74
C ARG A 457 29.72 43.08 9.77
N ASP A 458 29.89 44.23 10.43
CA ASP A 458 30.87 44.40 11.49
C ASP A 458 30.51 43.49 12.70
N PRO A 459 31.45 42.69 13.25
CA PRO A 459 31.24 41.96 14.50
C PRO A 459 30.82 42.85 15.69
N TRP A 460 31.03 44.16 15.62
CA TRP A 460 30.63 45.16 16.62
C TRP A 460 29.34 45.92 16.27
N ASP A 461 28.64 45.56 15.18
CA ASP A 461 27.29 46.05 14.88
C ASP A 461 26.31 45.66 16.02
N THR A 462 25.30 46.50 16.27
CA THR A 462 24.21 46.15 17.21
C THR A 462 23.41 44.92 16.76
N ALA A 463 23.39 44.63 15.45
CA ALA A 463 22.85 43.38 14.90
C ALA A 463 23.76 42.15 15.10
N SER A 464 25.00 42.35 15.57
CA SER A 464 25.94 41.29 15.96
C SER A 464 25.90 41.02 17.48
N ASP A 465 25.17 41.82 18.27
CA ASP A 465 24.94 41.62 19.71
C ASP A 465 23.98 40.45 19.97
N PHE A 466 24.54 39.24 20.01
CA PHE A 466 23.88 38.09 20.59
C PHE A 466 23.77 38.27 22.11
N LYS A 467 22.66 38.89 22.57
CA LYS A 467 22.29 39.09 23.99
C LYS A 467 22.08 37.78 24.75
N ARG A 468 23.17 37.06 24.98
CA ARG A 468 23.25 35.84 25.79
C ARG A 468 23.29 36.24 27.27
N PRO A 469 22.62 35.51 28.18
CA PRO A 469 22.82 35.70 29.62
C PRO A 469 24.29 35.53 29.99
N VAL A 470 24.84 36.47 30.75
CA VAL A 470 26.25 36.45 31.15
C VAL A 470 26.41 35.56 32.40
N GLU A 471 26.88 34.33 32.21
CA GLU A 471 27.34 33.49 33.32
C GLU A 471 28.81 33.82 33.67
N TRP A 472 29.07 34.21 34.92
CA TRP A 472 30.43 34.28 35.51
C TRP A 472 30.51 33.33 36.72
N PRO A 473 31.57 32.50 36.85
CA PRO A 473 32.61 32.27 35.85
C PRO A 473 32.07 31.64 34.57
N ASN A 474 32.50 32.19 33.43
CA ASN A 474 32.23 31.63 32.12
C ASN A 474 32.90 30.26 32.04
N LYS A 475 32.17 29.21 31.62
CA LYS A 475 32.67 27.83 31.63
C LYS A 475 33.85 27.57 30.66
N ASN A 476 34.20 28.55 29.83
CA ASN A 476 35.37 28.53 28.96
C ASN A 476 36.63 29.14 29.61
N ASP A 477 36.47 29.93 30.68
CA ASP A 477 37.55 30.71 31.31
C ASP A 477 38.09 29.96 32.55
N ALA A 478 38.65 28.77 32.32
CA ALA A 478 39.34 27.96 33.34
C ALA A 478 40.87 28.06 33.18
N ASP A 479 41.58 28.26 34.29
CA ASP A 479 43.00 28.64 34.30
C ASP A 479 43.94 27.66 33.56
N SER A 480 44.82 28.22 32.74
CA SER A 480 45.71 27.51 31.82
C SER A 480 46.92 26.82 32.46
N GLU A 481 46.84 26.43 33.74
CA GLU A 481 47.91 25.71 34.45
C GLU A 481 47.53 24.27 34.84
N GLN A 482 46.24 23.91 34.89
CA GLN A 482 45.83 22.51 35.11
C GLN A 482 45.84 21.66 33.84
N SER A 483 45.70 22.27 32.65
CA SER A 483 45.63 21.57 31.36
C SER A 483 46.83 20.68 31.08
N ASP A 484 48.05 21.17 31.34
CA ASP A 484 49.28 20.46 30.99
C ASP A 484 49.47 19.20 31.84
N SER A 485 49.05 19.23 33.12
CA SER A 485 49.05 18.04 33.98
C SER A 485 48.09 16.96 33.46
N LEU A 486 46.93 17.36 32.96
CA LEU A 486 45.90 16.47 32.45
C LEU A 486 46.29 15.91 31.07
N ILE A 487 46.86 16.73 30.18
CA ILE A 487 47.37 16.31 28.87
C ILE A 487 48.59 15.39 29.02
N ALA A 488 49.46 15.60 30.02
CA ALA A 488 50.56 14.70 30.34
C ALA A 488 50.06 13.33 30.88
N GLN A 489 49.00 13.29 31.69
CA GLN A 489 48.37 12.03 32.10
C GLN A 489 47.62 11.35 30.96
N MET A 490 46.84 12.09 30.18
CA MET A 490 46.08 11.57 29.04
C MET A 490 46.99 11.02 27.94
N SER A 491 48.11 11.68 27.62
CA SER A 491 49.08 11.14 26.65
C SER A 491 49.74 9.85 27.13
N LYS A 492 50.12 9.73 28.41
CA LYS A 492 50.62 8.45 28.98
C LYS A 492 49.56 7.35 28.94
N THR A 493 48.29 7.68 29.24
CA THR A 493 47.18 6.70 29.24
C THR A 493 46.76 6.31 27.82
N ALA A 494 46.87 7.23 26.85
CA ALA A 494 46.67 6.95 25.44
C ALA A 494 47.80 6.09 24.87
N GLN A 495 49.06 6.37 25.23
CA GLN A 495 50.22 5.57 24.83
C GLN A 495 50.17 4.16 25.41
N SER A 496 49.78 3.98 26.69
CA SER A 496 49.62 2.64 27.27
C SER A 496 48.49 1.86 26.58
N LYS A 497 47.31 2.47 26.39
CA LYS A 497 46.19 1.84 25.67
C LYS A 497 46.48 1.57 24.19
N LEU A 498 47.28 2.40 23.51
CA LEU A 498 47.75 2.12 22.14
C LEU A 498 48.77 0.97 22.11
N GLY A 499 49.58 0.82 23.17
CA GLY A 499 50.45 -0.33 23.42
C GLY A 499 49.70 -1.63 23.75
N GLU A 500 48.46 -1.54 24.23
CA GLU A 500 47.55 -2.69 24.39
C GLU A 500 46.78 -2.99 23.09
N LEU A 501 46.28 -1.96 22.39
CA LEU A 501 45.55 -2.09 21.13
C LEU A 501 46.42 -2.71 20.02
N SER A 502 47.69 -2.32 19.94
CA SER A 502 48.67 -2.94 19.03
C SER A 502 48.94 -4.42 19.34
N LYS A 503 48.90 -4.81 20.63
CA LYS A 503 48.98 -6.23 21.05
C LYS A 503 47.68 -7.02 20.80
N GLN A 504 46.53 -6.35 20.68
CA GLN A 504 45.29 -6.99 20.26
C GLN A 504 45.18 -7.14 18.73
N LEU A 505 45.83 -6.27 17.96
CA LEU A 505 45.84 -6.29 16.50
C LEU A 505 46.68 -7.43 15.87
N THR A 506 47.59 -8.05 16.63
CA THR A 506 48.43 -9.16 16.14
C THR A 506 47.82 -10.55 16.36
N ASN A 507 46.65 -10.66 16.99
CA ASN A 507 45.98 -11.94 17.25
C ASN A 507 44.78 -12.15 16.29
N PRO A 508 44.87 -13.08 15.31
CA PRO A 508 43.94 -13.14 14.18
C PRO A 508 42.48 -13.45 14.56
N THR A 509 42.22 -14.04 15.73
CA THR A 509 40.89 -14.50 16.14
C THR A 509 39.89 -13.36 16.45
N ASN A 510 40.35 -12.12 16.64
CA ASN A 510 39.48 -10.99 17.02
C ASN A 510 39.10 -10.03 15.88
N ILE A 511 39.71 -10.15 14.70
CA ILE A 511 39.52 -9.21 13.57
C ILE A 511 38.03 -9.07 13.19
N MET A 512 37.30 -10.18 13.17
CA MET A 512 35.90 -10.23 12.74
C MET A 512 34.95 -9.44 13.66
N LYS A 513 35.27 -9.29 14.95
CA LYS A 513 34.45 -8.57 15.92
C LYS A 513 34.58 -7.05 15.78
N ASN A 514 35.76 -6.57 15.40
CA ASN A 514 36.04 -5.15 15.19
C ASN A 514 35.36 -4.59 13.91
N ILE A 515 35.10 -5.43 12.91
CA ILE A 515 34.37 -5.03 11.68
C ILE A 515 32.94 -4.60 12.01
N GLN A 516 32.25 -5.29 12.92
CA GLN A 516 30.88 -4.92 13.33
C GLN A 516 30.87 -3.62 14.15
N THR A 517 31.83 -3.42 15.05
CA THR A 517 31.99 -2.15 15.81
C THR A 517 32.33 -0.96 14.90
N ALA A 518 33.08 -1.18 13.82
CA ALA A 518 33.39 -0.14 12.83
C ALA A 518 32.17 0.28 11.98
N GLN A 519 31.17 -0.60 11.82
CA GLN A 519 29.95 -0.29 11.09
C GLN A 519 28.96 0.56 11.92
N SER A 520 28.83 0.32 13.23
CA SER A 520 27.95 1.12 14.09
C SER A 520 28.46 2.55 14.32
N ILE A 521 29.77 2.77 14.40
CA ILE A 521 30.35 4.12 14.56
C ILE A 521 30.08 5.01 13.33
N LYS A 522 29.85 4.42 12.15
CA LYS A 522 29.62 5.15 10.89
C LYS A 522 28.27 5.87 10.81
N SER A 523 27.27 5.50 11.63
CA SER A 523 25.94 6.14 11.60
C SER A 523 25.82 7.41 12.45
N GLU A 524 26.63 7.59 13.49
CA GLU A 524 26.47 8.71 14.45
C GLU A 524 27.66 9.69 14.51
N GLY A 525 28.88 9.27 14.17
CA GLY A 525 30.08 10.11 14.31
C GLY A 525 30.28 11.21 13.25
N ALA A 526 29.52 11.20 12.15
CA ALA A 526 29.88 11.90 10.91
C ALA A 526 29.63 13.43 10.88
N LYS A 527 29.12 14.04 11.97
CA LYS A 527 28.68 15.46 11.99
C LYS A 527 29.56 16.45 12.76
N ALA A 528 30.65 16.01 13.41
CA ALA A 528 31.35 16.84 14.40
C ALA A 528 32.80 17.27 14.09
N LEU A 529 33.56 16.57 13.22
CA LEU A 529 35.04 16.68 13.21
C LEU A 529 35.74 16.96 11.86
N MET A 530 35.00 17.17 10.77
CA MET A 530 35.60 17.39 9.44
C MET A 530 36.42 18.69 9.22
N PRO A 531 36.24 19.82 9.95
CA PRO A 531 36.99 21.04 9.64
C PRO A 531 38.47 21.09 10.06
N MET A 532 38.87 20.41 11.15
CA MET A 532 40.16 20.69 11.81
C MET A 532 41.41 20.06 11.17
N LEU A 533 41.28 19.22 10.14
CA LEU A 533 42.35 18.34 9.66
C LEU A 533 42.97 18.73 8.31
N LYS A 534 42.87 20.00 7.90
CA LYS A 534 43.28 20.44 6.55
C LYS A 534 44.26 21.63 6.44
N THR A 535 44.81 22.13 7.56
CA THR A 535 45.73 23.30 7.52
C THR A 535 46.87 23.22 8.54
N GLN A 536 47.71 22.19 8.47
CA GLN A 536 49.12 22.24 8.91
C GLN A 536 49.95 21.08 8.33
N ALA A 537 51.27 21.24 8.33
CA ALA A 537 52.27 20.25 7.89
C ALA A 537 52.16 19.75 6.42
N GLN A 538 52.47 20.63 5.46
CA GLN A 538 53.23 20.17 4.29
C GLN A 538 54.66 19.84 4.73
N GLY A 539 55.16 18.67 4.30
CA GLY A 539 56.59 18.34 4.28
C GLY A 539 57.19 17.82 5.59
N LEU A 540 57.44 16.50 5.65
CA LEU A 540 58.73 15.93 6.07
C LEU A 540 58.76 14.40 5.82
N VAL A 541 59.97 13.86 5.62
CA VAL A 541 60.32 12.43 5.49
C VAL A 541 59.61 11.64 4.37
N THR A 542 60.13 11.78 3.15
CA THR A 542 60.50 10.57 2.40
C THR A 542 61.76 9.96 3.02
N ASP A 543 61.70 8.73 3.51
CA ASP A 543 62.67 7.65 3.27
C ASP A 543 62.48 6.49 4.26
N GLN A 544 62.92 5.29 3.82
CA GLN A 544 62.67 3.98 4.46
C GLN A 544 61.18 3.58 4.43
N VAL A 545 60.78 2.39 3.97
CA VAL A 545 61.54 1.17 3.67
C VAL A 545 61.32 0.71 2.22
N LYS A 546 62.38 0.81 1.39
CA LYS A 546 62.48 0.08 0.12
C LYS A 546 63.15 -1.28 0.36
N SER A 547 62.40 -2.26 0.85
CA SER A 547 62.79 -3.68 0.82
C SER A 547 61.55 -4.57 0.95
N PHE A 548 61.68 -5.84 0.54
CA PHE A 548 60.63 -6.87 0.52
C PHE A 548 59.58 -6.78 -0.61
N LEU A 549 60.04 -6.55 -1.84
CA LEU A 549 59.52 -7.24 -3.04
C LEU A 549 60.70 -7.82 -3.82
N PRO A 550 60.60 -9.10 -4.25
CA PRO A 550 60.50 -9.43 -5.68
C PRO A 550 59.05 -9.81 -6.03
N ILE A 551 58.37 -9.25 -7.03
CA ILE A 551 58.65 -9.18 -8.49
C ILE A 551 58.24 -10.47 -9.24
N SER A 552 57.04 -10.42 -9.82
CA SER A 552 56.79 -10.44 -11.27
C SER A 552 55.62 -9.46 -11.52
N GLU A 553 55.74 -8.42 -12.34
CA GLU A 553 55.83 -8.36 -13.81
C GLU A 553 54.57 -8.90 -14.52
N ALA A 554 53.89 -8.15 -15.41
CA ALA A 554 54.04 -6.76 -15.91
C ALA A 554 52.72 -5.97 -15.66
N GLY A 555 52.56 -4.64 -15.76
CA GLY A 555 53.11 -3.60 -16.63
C GLY A 555 51.92 -2.70 -17.01
N GLN A 556 51.75 -1.49 -16.47
CA GLN A 556 52.18 -0.20 -17.07
C GLN A 556 51.90 -0.08 -18.58
N LYS A 557 51.21 0.95 -19.12
CA LYS A 557 50.72 2.28 -18.63
C LYS A 557 49.31 2.53 -19.24
N ILE A 558 48.35 3.29 -18.70
CA ILE A 558 48.32 4.63 -18.04
C ILE A 558 48.49 5.82 -19.02
N GLY A 559 47.35 6.37 -19.47
CA GLY A 559 46.98 7.79 -19.31
C GLY A 559 45.75 7.85 -18.38
N ASN A 560 45.52 8.85 -17.53
CA ASN A 560 45.27 10.29 -17.78
C ASN A 560 44.08 10.49 -18.74
N SER A 561 42.93 11.07 -18.36
CA SER A 561 42.51 11.72 -17.09
C SER A 561 41.01 11.44 -16.79
N ILE A 562 40.52 11.41 -15.53
CA ILE A 562 39.93 12.55 -14.75
C ILE A 562 39.16 13.55 -15.67
N GLU A 563 37.85 13.82 -15.57
CA GLU A 563 36.98 14.13 -14.41
C GLU A 563 35.56 13.48 -14.52
N LEU A 564 34.85 13.05 -13.46
CA LEU A 564 34.25 13.71 -12.26
C LEU A 564 32.74 14.03 -12.46
N THR A 565 31.99 14.06 -11.36
CA THR A 565 30.50 14.08 -11.27
C THR A 565 29.89 15.36 -11.84
N SER A 566 28.85 15.32 -12.68
CA SER A 566 27.41 15.11 -12.35
C SER A 566 26.71 16.25 -11.55
N ILE A 567 25.39 16.39 -11.77
CA ILE A 567 24.40 17.13 -10.95
C ILE A 567 24.35 18.66 -11.21
N GLN A 568 23.19 19.28 -10.88
CA GLN A 568 22.87 20.69 -10.51
C GLN A 568 21.96 21.59 -11.46
N LYS A 569 20.60 21.70 -11.45
CA LYS A 569 19.63 21.86 -12.63
C LYS A 569 19.87 22.98 -13.72
N MET A 570 19.08 24.03 -14.07
CA MET A 570 17.67 24.49 -13.80
C MET A 570 17.14 25.63 -14.75
N ASN A 571 15.86 26.07 -14.65
CA ASN A 571 15.12 26.87 -15.67
C ASN A 571 15.03 28.42 -15.42
N ASP A 572 13.81 29.00 -15.31
CA ASP A 572 13.41 30.42 -15.12
C ASP A 572 13.94 31.52 -16.10
N PHE A 573 13.34 32.72 -16.26
CA PHE A 573 12.01 33.24 -15.86
C PHE A 573 11.47 34.25 -16.89
N ASN A 574 10.16 34.57 -16.79
CA ASN A 574 9.49 35.84 -17.14
C ASN A 574 9.78 36.59 -18.47
N LYS A 575 8.68 36.99 -19.14
CA LYS A 575 8.36 38.42 -19.34
C LYS A 575 6.90 38.65 -19.77
N SER A 576 6.31 39.76 -19.25
CA SER A 576 5.19 40.61 -19.76
C SER A 576 4.04 39.98 -20.58
N GLY A 577 2.76 40.33 -20.36
CA GLY A 577 2.13 41.32 -19.46
C GLY A 577 0.84 41.90 -20.09
N SER A 578 0.11 42.78 -19.38
CA SER A 578 -1.11 43.50 -19.85
C SER A 578 -2.39 42.64 -19.99
N ILE A 579 -3.66 43.09 -19.82
CA ILE A 579 -4.33 44.15 -19.03
C ILE A 579 -5.84 43.73 -18.93
N ASP A 580 -6.55 44.13 -17.87
CA ASP A 580 -8.03 44.02 -17.65
C ASP A 580 -8.71 42.62 -17.74
N GLY A 581 -9.86 42.36 -17.11
CA GLY A 581 -10.62 43.17 -16.14
C GLY A 581 -11.89 42.44 -15.64
N ASN A 582 -12.27 42.65 -14.37
CA ASN A 582 -13.53 42.27 -13.68
C ASN A 582 -14.30 40.99 -14.12
N SER A 583 -14.22 39.95 -13.29
CA SER A 583 -15.42 39.21 -12.85
C SER A 583 -15.19 38.62 -11.46
N LEU A 584 -16.19 38.75 -10.57
CA LEU A 584 -16.16 38.26 -9.19
C LEU A 584 -17.18 37.14 -8.98
N VAL A 585 -17.00 36.38 -7.90
CA VAL A 585 -17.95 35.43 -7.30
C VAL A 585 -18.28 34.18 -8.15
N ASN A 586 -17.58 33.08 -7.86
CA ASN A 586 -18.24 32.02 -7.07
C ASN A 586 -17.24 31.08 -6.39
N ASN A 587 -17.68 30.46 -5.28
CA ASN A 587 -16.81 29.76 -4.35
C ASN A 587 -17.46 28.46 -3.86
N THR A 588 -16.97 27.30 -4.31
CA THR A 588 -17.29 25.98 -3.72
C THR A 588 -16.19 24.98 -4.05
N LEU A 589 -15.44 24.55 -3.04
CA LEU A 589 -14.56 23.39 -3.08
C LEU A 589 -14.92 22.53 -1.85
N HIS A 590 -15.56 21.38 -2.06
CA HIS A 590 -16.10 20.57 -0.97
C HIS A 590 -15.02 19.76 -0.26
N GLN A 591 -14.87 19.98 1.06
CA GLN A 591 -14.13 19.10 1.95
C GLN A 591 -15.01 17.89 2.35
N TYR A 592 -14.41 16.69 2.36
CA TYR A 592 -15.02 15.48 2.92
C TYR A 592 -14.01 14.73 3.82
N LEU A 593 -13.85 15.20 5.05
CA LEU A 593 -13.18 14.48 6.15
C LEU A 593 -13.76 14.90 7.51
N GLN A 594 -14.77 14.18 8.01
CA GLN A 594 -15.12 14.20 9.45
C GLN A 594 -15.52 12.80 9.93
N SER A 595 -15.13 12.47 11.17
CA SER A 595 -15.30 11.16 11.80
C SER A 595 -16.48 11.15 12.80
N PRO A 596 -17.32 10.10 12.84
CA PRO A 596 -18.53 10.08 13.66
C PRO A 596 -18.28 9.61 15.09
N PHE A 597 -17.86 10.50 15.98
CA PHE A 597 -17.92 10.29 17.43
C PHE A 597 -18.57 11.49 18.14
N LYS A 598 -19.80 11.32 18.62
CA LYS A 598 -20.44 12.18 19.62
C LYS A 598 -20.82 11.39 20.85
N LYS A 599 -20.73 12.06 22.00
CA LYS A 599 -20.97 11.52 23.34
C LYS A 599 -22.20 12.19 23.96
N ASN A 600 -22.81 11.49 24.92
CA ASN A 600 -23.68 12.01 25.98
C ASN A 600 -25.00 12.70 25.57
N SER A 601 -26.11 12.00 25.86
CA SER A 601 -27.13 12.47 26.80
C SER A 601 -27.77 11.26 27.48
#